data_AF-A0AA46C966-F1
#
_entry.id   AF-A0AA46C966-F1
#
_cell.length_a   1.000
_cell.length_b   1.000
_cell.length_c   1.000
_cell.angle_alpha   90.00
_cell.angle_beta   90.00
_cell.angle_gamma   90.00
#
_symmetry.space_group_name_H-M   'P 1'
#
loop_
_entity.id
_entity.type
_entity.pdbx_description
1 polymer ?
#
loop_
_entity_poly.entity_id
_entity_poly.type
_entity_poly.pdbx_seq_one_letter_code
_entity_poly.pdbx_strand_id
1 'polypeptide(L)'
;MEVNLEPLLLAKDRPLFVGEDGDLLTRSGFNTSWQRLMKNSIADQVITVAERFAMHGLKHRGVTDTKGDKKLASGHRTDAMVHVYNHELAHVEPADDN
;
A
#
# COMPACT_ATOMS: atom_id res chain seq x y z
N MET A 1 -37.39 22.60 -25.45
CA MET A 1 -37.00 21.29 -24.89
C MET A 1 -35.64 21.50 -24.26
N GLU A 2 -35.59 21.65 -22.95
CA GLU A 2 -34.36 21.97 -22.22
C GLU A 2 -33.56 20.68 -22.07
N VAL A 3 -32.40 20.59 -22.72
CA VAL A 3 -31.50 19.45 -22.58
C VAL A 3 -30.74 19.65 -21.28
N ASN A 4 -31.16 18.96 -20.22
CA ASN A 4 -30.35 18.82 -19.01
C ASN A 4 -29.12 17.99 -19.37
N LEU A 5 -28.03 18.67 -19.71
CA LEU A 5 -26.72 18.05 -19.79
C LEU A 5 -26.29 17.77 -18.35
N GLU A 6 -26.24 16.48 -17.98
CA GLU A 6 -25.49 16.05 -16.81
C GLU A 6 -24.12 16.74 -16.83
N PRO A 7 -23.68 17.39 -15.74
CA PRO A 7 -22.45 18.15 -15.75
C PRO A 7 -21.29 17.24 -16.17
N LEU A 8 -20.65 17.58 -17.29
CA LEU A 8 -19.49 16.87 -17.81
C LEU A 8 -18.43 16.75 -16.70
N LEU A 9 -18.10 15.51 -16.34
CA LEU A 9 -17.07 15.22 -15.33
C LEU A 9 -15.72 15.80 -15.78
N LEU A 10 -15.22 16.79 -15.04
CA LEU A 10 -13.93 17.41 -15.32
C LEU A 10 -12.80 16.37 -15.18
N ALA A 11 -11.73 16.54 -15.94
CA ALA A 11 -10.61 15.59 -15.93
C ALA A 11 -10.03 15.35 -14.53
N LYS A 12 -9.97 16.39 -13.69
CA LYS A 12 -9.49 16.32 -12.30
C LYS A 12 -10.37 15.52 -11.34
N ASP A 13 -11.65 15.33 -11.69
CA ASP A 13 -12.65 14.68 -10.85
C ASP A 13 -12.88 13.21 -11.28
N ARG A 14 -12.14 12.75 -12.30
CA ARG A 14 -12.22 11.37 -12.79
C ARG A 14 -11.48 10.44 -11.84
N PRO A 15 -12.15 9.42 -11.29
CA PRO A 15 -11.47 8.41 -10.48
C PRO A 15 -10.49 7.61 -11.34
N LEU A 16 -9.28 7.40 -10.83
CA LEU A 16 -8.28 6.55 -11.50
C LEU A 16 -8.62 5.06 -11.36
N PHE A 17 -9.21 4.69 -10.22
CA PHE A 17 -9.65 3.33 -9.92
C PHE A 17 -11.16 3.30 -9.79
N VAL A 18 -11.80 2.46 -10.58
CA VAL A 18 -13.26 2.29 -10.62
C VAL A 18 -13.65 0.85 -10.29
N GLY A 19 -14.87 0.69 -9.77
CA GLY A 19 -15.54 -0.60 -9.67
C GLY A 19 -16.02 -1.11 -11.03
N GLU A 20 -16.57 -2.32 -11.05
CA GLU A 20 -17.18 -2.92 -12.25
C GLU A 20 -18.42 -2.14 -12.72
N ASP A 21 -19.07 -1.42 -11.81
CA ASP A 21 -20.18 -0.50 -12.06
C ASP A 21 -19.75 0.85 -12.64
N GLY A 22 -18.43 1.12 -12.72
CA GLY A 22 -17.86 2.37 -13.22
C GLY A 22 -17.76 3.48 -12.18
N ASP A 23 -18.23 3.25 -10.95
CA ASP A 23 -18.14 4.21 -9.85
C ASP A 23 -16.75 4.18 -9.19
N LEU A 24 -16.44 5.20 -8.39
CA LEU A 24 -15.20 5.25 -7.61
C LEU A 24 -15.02 3.97 -6.78
N LEU A 25 -13.86 3.32 -6.91
CA LEU A 25 -13.53 2.15 -6.12
C LEU A 25 -13.54 2.49 -4.63
N THR A 26 -14.47 1.89 -3.89
CA THR A 26 -14.58 2.12 -2.46
C THR A 26 -13.48 1.42 -1.68
N ARG A 27 -13.20 1.89 -0.47
CA ARG A 27 -12.28 1.21 0.48
C ARG A 27 -12.70 -0.24 0.74
N SER A 28 -14.00 -0.48 0.92
CA SER A 28 -14.53 -1.81 1.18
C SER A 28 -14.37 -2.73 -0.05
N GLY A 29 -14.65 -2.21 -1.24
CA GLY A 29 -14.44 -2.90 -2.50
C GLY A 29 -12.98 -3.30 -2.68
N PHE A 30 -12.05 -2.36 -2.47
CA PHE A 30 -10.62 -2.63 -2.59
C PHE A 30 -10.13 -3.68 -1.58
N ASN A 31 -10.57 -3.62 -0.31
CA ASN A 31 -10.25 -4.63 0.70
C ASN A 31 -10.79 -6.01 0.33
N THR A 32 -12.01 -6.08 -0.18
CA THR A 32 -12.65 -7.34 -0.59
C THR A 32 -11.90 -7.97 -1.77
N SER A 33 -11.56 -7.17 -2.78
CA SER A 33 -10.76 -7.61 -3.93
C SER A 33 -9.39 -8.12 -3.50
N TRP A 34 -8.73 -7.44 -2.55
CA TRP A 34 -7.45 -7.90 -2.00
C TRP A 34 -7.56 -9.24 -1.28
N GLN A 35 -8.61 -9.43 -0.46
CA GLN A 35 -8.83 -10.70 0.22
C GLN A 35 -9.08 -11.85 -0.76
N ARG A 36 -9.82 -11.60 -1.85
CA ARG A 36 -10.05 -12.58 -2.91
C ARG A 36 -8.74 -12.92 -3.63
N LEU A 37 -7.97 -11.91 -4.01
CA LEU A 37 -6.64 -12.09 -4.61
C LEU A 37 -5.76 -13.00 -3.74
N MET A 38 -5.62 -12.68 -2.45
CA MET A 38 -4.80 -13.47 -1.53
C MET A 38 -5.27 -14.92 -1.39
N LYS A 39 -6.59 -15.16 -1.32
CA LYS A 39 -7.13 -16.52 -1.25
C LYS A 39 -6.84 -17.31 -2.52
N ASN A 40 -7.01 -16.68 -3.68
CA ASN A 40 -6.76 -17.32 -4.97
C ASN A 40 -5.26 -17.61 -5.15
N SER A 41 -4.37 -16.68 -4.80
CA SER A 41 -2.92 -16.90 -4.87
C SER A 41 -2.44 -18.08 -3.99
N ILE A 42 -3.09 -18.32 -2.84
CA ILE A 42 -2.80 -19.50 -2.01
C ILE A 42 -3.35 -20.78 -2.67
N ALA A 43 -4.57 -20.73 -3.19
CA ALA A 43 -5.19 -21.88 -3.85
C ALA A 43 -4.40 -22.30 -5.10
N ASP A 44 -3.90 -21.33 -5.85
CA ASP A 44 -3.07 -21.50 -7.04
C ASP A 44 -1.58 -21.76 -6.71
N GLN A 45 -1.24 -21.88 -5.41
CA GLN A 45 0.12 -22.15 -4.92
C GLN A 45 1.19 -21.15 -5.35
N VAL A 46 0.79 -19.92 -5.69
CA VAL A 46 1.71 -18.79 -5.98
C VAL A 46 2.41 -18.33 -4.70
N ILE A 47 1.70 -18.41 -3.57
CA ILE A 47 2.22 -18.16 -2.23
C ILE A 47 1.74 -19.22 -1.25
N THR A 48 2.48 -19.43 -0.18
CA THR A 48 2.04 -20.22 0.97
C THR A 48 1.12 -19.41 1.89
N VAL A 49 0.46 -20.11 2.83
CA VAL A 49 -0.35 -19.45 3.86
C VAL A 49 0.48 -18.50 4.72
N ALA A 50 1.74 -18.85 5.01
CA ALA A 50 2.64 -18.04 5.83
C ALA A 50 3.10 -16.76 5.11
N GLU A 51 3.15 -16.77 3.78
CA GLU A 51 3.52 -15.61 2.95
C GLU A 51 2.34 -14.65 2.70
N ARG A 52 1.14 -14.98 3.18
CA ARG A 52 -0.04 -14.11 3.06
C ARG A 52 0.16 -12.81 3.83
N PHE A 53 -0.21 -11.68 3.22
CA PHE A 53 -0.15 -10.37 3.86
C PHE A 53 -1.38 -9.49 3.60
N ALA A 54 -1.59 -8.53 4.50
CA ALA A 54 -2.63 -7.51 4.34
C ALA A 54 -2.18 -6.44 3.34
N MET A 55 -3.12 -5.72 2.75
CA MET A 55 -2.86 -4.64 1.79
C MET A 55 -1.89 -3.57 2.34
N HIS A 56 -1.98 -3.25 3.63
CA HIS A 56 -1.03 -2.32 4.27
C HIS A 56 0.41 -2.83 4.21
N GLY A 57 0.62 -4.14 4.11
CA GLY A 57 1.93 -4.76 3.91
C GLY A 57 2.64 -4.27 2.64
N LEU A 58 1.89 -3.90 1.59
CA LEU A 58 2.49 -3.25 0.40
C LEU A 58 3.12 -1.90 0.75
N LYS A 59 2.38 -1.05 1.48
CA LYS A 59 2.92 0.23 1.96
C LYS A 59 4.14 -0.03 2.84
N HIS A 60 4.02 -0.97 3.78
CA HIS A 60 5.10 -1.30 4.71
C HIS A 60 6.38 -1.68 3.97
N ARG A 61 6.27 -2.61 3.00
CA ARG A 61 7.40 -3.04 2.17
C ARG A 61 7.95 -1.90 1.32
N GLY A 62 7.07 -1.07 0.73
CA GLY A 62 7.48 0.10 -0.04
C GLY A 62 8.30 1.10 0.78
N VAL A 63 7.92 1.37 2.03
CA VAL A 63 8.70 2.26 2.92
C VAL A 63 10.03 1.61 3.32
N THR A 64 10.03 0.32 3.64
CA THR A 64 11.25 -0.44 3.93
C THR A 64 12.23 -0.43 2.76
N ASP A 65 11.75 -0.59 1.52
CA ASP A 65 12.59 -0.69 0.32
C ASP A 65 12.99 0.68 -0.27
N THR A 66 12.33 1.77 0.14
CA THR A 66 12.64 3.12 -0.34
C THR A 66 14.11 3.48 -0.04
N LYS A 67 14.85 3.86 -1.07
CA LYS A 67 16.19 4.46 -0.95
C LYS A 67 16.06 5.99 -0.79
N GLY A 68 16.94 6.60 0.00
CA GLY A 68 16.92 8.05 0.26
C GLY A 68 15.90 8.45 1.33
N ASP A 69 15.23 9.59 1.14
CA ASP A 69 14.30 10.13 2.14
C ASP A 69 12.99 9.32 2.22
N LYS A 70 12.99 8.34 3.12
CA LYS A 70 11.83 7.50 3.43
C LYS A 70 10.66 8.32 3.95
N LYS A 71 10.88 9.42 4.68
CA LYS A 71 9.80 10.22 5.28
C LYS A 71 9.01 10.95 4.21
N LEU A 72 9.71 11.61 3.29
CA LEU A 72 9.10 12.27 2.14
C LEU A 72 8.33 11.29 1.27
N ALA A 73 8.93 10.15 0.92
CA ALA A 73 8.30 9.15 0.06
C ALA A 73 7.05 8.50 0.69
N SER A 74 7.03 8.37 2.01
CA SER A 74 5.95 7.69 2.73
C SER A 74 4.87 8.63 3.29
N GLY A 75 5.12 9.94 3.28
CA GLY A 75 4.22 10.95 3.84
C GLY A 75 4.08 10.89 5.37
N HIS A 76 5.04 10.30 6.08
CA HIS A 76 4.99 10.25 7.55
C HIS A 76 5.25 11.63 8.17
N ARG A 77 4.51 11.92 9.25
CA ARG A 77 4.60 13.21 9.94
C ARG A 77 5.89 13.36 10.74
N THR A 78 6.35 12.29 11.39
CA THR A 78 7.50 12.32 12.30
C THR A 78 8.54 11.27 11.91
N ASP A 79 9.79 11.51 12.28
CA ASP A 79 10.90 10.59 12.00
C ASP A 79 10.77 9.28 12.78
N ALA A 80 10.21 9.34 13.99
CA ALA A 80 9.90 8.17 14.80
C ALA A 80 8.98 7.17 14.07
N MET A 81 8.01 7.65 13.27
CA MET A 81 7.14 6.78 12.48
C MET A 81 7.88 6.09 11.33
N VAL A 82 9.03 6.61 10.91
CA VAL A 82 9.86 6.04 9.83
C VAL A 82 10.91 5.08 10.39
N HIS A 83 11.40 5.32 11.61
CA HIS A 83 12.40 4.45 12.23
C HIS A 83 11.94 3.01 12.44
N VAL A 84 10.63 2.75 12.54
CA VAL A 84 10.07 1.38 12.63
C VAL A 84 10.38 0.51 11.40
N TYR A 85 10.76 1.12 10.27
CA TYR A 85 11.16 0.42 9.04
C TYR A 85 12.67 0.19 8.94
N ASN A 86 13.46 0.65 9.91
CA ASN A 86 14.89 0.36 9.96
C ASN A 86 15.10 -1.05 10.55
N HIS A 87 15.48 -1.98 9.69
CA HIS A 87 15.79 -3.36 10.07
C HIS A 87 17.29 -3.67 9.94
N GLU A 88 18.13 -2.64 9.79
CA GLU A 88 19.58 -2.81 9.77
C GLU A 88 20.08 -3.23 11.14
N LEU A 89 21.04 -4.17 11.17
CA LEU A 89 21.70 -4.55 12.40
C LEU A 89 22.57 -3.38 12.89
N ALA A 90 22.50 -3.08 14.18
CA ALA A 90 23.37 -2.09 14.78
C ALA A 90 24.83 -2.55 14.62
N HIS A 91 25.65 -1.73 14.00
CA HIS A 91 27.09 -1.93 14.00
C HIS A 91 27.61 -1.55 15.39
N VAL A 92 28.15 -2.52 16.12
CA VAL A 92 28.79 -2.30 17.42
C VAL A 92 30.23 -2.77 17.34
N GLU A 93 31.12 -2.05 18.04
CA GLU A 93 32.50 -2.49 18.20
C GLU A 93 32.53 -3.85 18.93
N PRO A 94 33.46 -4.75 18.58
CA PRO A 94 33.65 -5.99 19.33
C PRO A 94 33.96 -5.68 20.80
N ALA A 95 33.52 -6.56 21.69
CA ALA A 95 33.83 -6.41 23.12
C ALA A 95 35.34 -6.55 23.33
N ASP A 96 35.96 -5.57 23.97
CA ASP A 96 37.34 -5.69 24.44
C ASP A 96 37.37 -6.67 25.63
N ASP A 97 38.15 -7.74 25.49
CA ASP A 97 38.44 -8.68 26.57
C ASP A 97 39.41 -7.98 27.55
N ASN A 98 38.85 -7.39 28.61
CA ASN A 98 39.59 -6.74 29.69
C ASN A 98 39.97 -7.76 30.79
#